data_AF-A0A2V5XWU8-F1
#
_entry.id   AF-A0A2V5XWU8-F1
#
_cell.length_a   1.000
_cell.length_b   1.000
_cell.length_c   1.000
_cell.angle_alpha   90.00
_cell.angle_beta   90.00
_cell.angle_gamma   90.00
#
_symmetry.space_group_name_H-M   'P 1'
#
loop_
_entity.id
_entity.type
_entity.pdbx_description
1 polymer ?
#
loop_
_entity_poly.entity_id
_entity_poly.type
_entity_poly.pdbx_seq_one_letter_code
_entity_poly.pdbx_strand_id
1 'polypeptide(L)'
;LPYIWPTNAAYHLVVQDIRGDCLGGAFSGDLLYSADRDDGQDLLDYIVQQRWSQGVNGHIAMEGWSHQGIVAYLAAPGASVSLRGIQTHYATGDLLNYGLFNGGVLHNEIPFPVDIPPPPSAPSWTDYVGWPIWDGYLIDDDQAATAHAAGLHVGGWFDVFGQGTLDSFLRLQTAGGAGARGRQKVVIGPWFHADGNTVGQLTFPSSTGGDALLPAYHSAWQKGVFQNNWTDWDALPAARVYLMGPSRGSAWRNYDTWPPPAREVPFYFKSGGALSGDHQRVGGQLTFTSDPEDPCPTLGGTNNLTSCTTGG
;
A
#
# COMPACT_ATOMS: atom_id res chain seq x y z
N LEU A 1 -9.30 -15.38 2.90
CA LEU A 1 -8.87 -16.02 4.16
C LEU A 1 -8.39 -17.48 4.01
N PRO A 2 -9.06 -18.41 3.28
CA PRO A 2 -8.62 -19.82 3.23
C PRO A 2 -7.26 -20.07 2.56
N TYR A 3 -6.80 -19.15 1.69
CA TYR A 3 -5.50 -19.24 1.04
C TYR A 3 -4.35 -18.67 1.89
N ILE A 4 -4.70 -17.93 2.93
CA ILE A 4 -3.73 -17.23 3.77
C ILE A 4 -3.20 -18.20 4.82
N TRP A 5 -4.07 -18.95 5.49
CA TRP A 5 -3.68 -19.82 6.60
C TRP A 5 -3.75 -21.31 6.21
N PRO A 6 -2.62 -22.02 6.17
CA PRO A 6 -2.60 -23.46 5.95
C PRO A 6 -3.46 -24.19 6.97
N THR A 7 -4.31 -25.11 6.53
CA THR A 7 -5.19 -25.88 7.42
C THR A 7 -4.45 -26.86 8.34
N ASN A 8 -3.13 -27.03 8.12
CA ASN A 8 -2.27 -27.96 8.85
C ASN A 8 -1.34 -27.27 9.87
N ALA A 9 -1.43 -25.95 10.04
CA ALA A 9 -0.66 -25.21 11.03
C ALA A 9 -1.59 -24.58 12.09
N ALA A 10 -1.19 -24.64 13.35
CA ALA A 10 -1.93 -24.06 14.47
C ALA A 10 -1.37 -22.67 14.79
N TYR A 11 -2.13 -21.62 14.48
CA TYR A 11 -1.83 -20.25 14.85
C TYR A 11 -2.83 -19.76 15.90
N HIS A 12 -2.38 -18.87 16.78
CA HIS A 12 -3.29 -18.08 17.60
C HIS A 12 -3.72 -16.84 16.79
N LEU A 13 -5.02 -16.71 16.53
CA LEU A 13 -5.58 -15.53 15.88
C LEU A 13 -6.04 -14.54 16.95
N VAL A 14 -5.55 -13.31 16.87
CA VAL A 14 -6.01 -12.18 17.68
C VAL A 14 -6.62 -11.15 16.74
N VAL A 15 -7.83 -10.69 17.07
CA VAL A 15 -8.52 -9.61 16.37
C VAL A 15 -8.81 -8.53 17.40
N GLN A 16 -8.42 -7.30 17.08
CA GLN A 16 -8.67 -6.13 17.91
C GLN A 16 -9.44 -5.12 17.07
N ASP A 17 -10.49 -4.56 17.66
CA ASP A 17 -11.15 -3.39 17.10
C ASP A 17 -10.24 -2.17 17.31
N ILE A 18 -10.07 -1.36 16.25
CA ILE A 18 -9.36 -0.09 16.37
C ILE A 18 -10.08 0.83 17.35
N ARG A 19 -9.35 1.80 17.86
CA ARG A 19 -9.92 2.84 18.69
C ARG A 19 -11.01 3.58 17.91
N GLY A 20 -12.16 3.82 18.55
CA GLY A 20 -13.10 4.84 18.08
C GLY A 20 -14.16 4.51 17.03
N ASP A 21 -14.35 3.26 16.60
CA ASP A 21 -15.43 2.96 15.63
C ASP A 21 -16.41 1.85 16.05
N CYS A 22 -16.00 0.83 16.81
CA CYS A 22 -16.88 -0.34 17.01
C CYS A 22 -17.79 -0.30 18.26
N LEU A 23 -17.54 0.61 19.22
CA LEU A 23 -18.20 0.59 20.54
C LEU A 23 -18.97 1.87 20.93
N GLY A 24 -19.25 2.77 19.97
CA GLY A 24 -20.23 3.85 20.15
C GLY A 24 -19.80 5.04 21.03
N GLY A 25 -18.50 5.26 21.20
CA GLY A 25 -17.95 6.49 21.77
C GLY A 25 -17.39 7.39 20.68
N ALA A 26 -17.71 8.70 20.70
CA ALA A 26 -17.02 9.67 19.86
C ALA A 26 -15.54 9.67 20.24
N PHE A 27 -14.70 9.17 19.34
CA PHE A 27 -13.26 9.21 19.54
C PHE A 27 -12.67 10.49 18.94
N SER A 28 -11.76 11.09 19.69
CA SER A 28 -10.86 12.15 19.23
C SER A 28 -9.46 11.55 19.27
N GLY A 29 -8.91 11.24 18.09
CA GLY A 29 -7.53 10.84 17.84
C GLY A 29 -7.20 10.93 16.34
N ASP A 30 -5.92 10.82 16.02
CA ASP A 30 -5.40 10.69 14.67
C ASP A 30 -5.47 9.23 14.20
N LEU A 31 -6.69 8.72 14.01
CA LEU A 31 -6.90 7.42 13.39
C LEU A 31 -6.13 7.33 12.08
N LEU A 32 -5.62 6.13 11.80
CA LEU A 32 -4.70 5.81 10.73
C LEU A 32 -3.39 6.61 10.80
N TYR A 33 -2.96 6.99 12.00
CA TYR A 33 -1.65 7.58 12.25
C TYR A 33 -1.07 7.20 13.63
N SER A 34 -0.80 8.15 14.54
CA SER A 34 -0.06 7.86 15.78
C SER A 34 -0.87 7.04 16.78
N ALA A 35 -2.19 7.28 16.90
CA ALA A 35 -3.04 6.47 17.76
C ALA A 35 -3.04 4.98 17.38
N ASP A 36 -3.20 4.64 16.09
CA ASP A 36 -3.20 3.25 15.64
C ASP A 36 -1.80 2.61 15.65
N ARG A 37 -0.76 3.42 15.48
CA ARG A 37 0.62 2.98 15.72
C ARG A 37 0.80 2.57 17.18
N ASP A 38 0.45 3.44 18.12
CA ASP A 38 0.64 3.22 19.56
C ASP A 38 -0.20 2.05 20.04
N ASP A 39 -1.49 2.00 19.69
CA ASP A 39 -2.38 0.89 20.04
C ASP A 39 -1.90 -0.45 19.45
N GLY A 40 -1.41 -0.42 18.21
CA GLY A 40 -0.81 -1.59 17.58
C GLY A 40 0.41 -2.10 18.34
N GLN A 41 1.30 -1.20 18.77
CA GLN A 41 2.50 -1.56 19.54
C GLN A 41 2.16 -2.06 20.95
N ASP A 42 1.21 -1.43 21.64
CA ASP A 42 0.71 -1.88 22.93
C ASP A 42 0.06 -3.27 22.83
N LEU A 43 -0.70 -3.55 21.78
CA LEU A 43 -1.25 -4.87 21.52
C LEU A 43 -0.14 -5.91 21.33
N LEU A 44 0.87 -5.58 20.52
CA LEU A 44 2.00 -6.50 20.28
C LEU A 44 2.72 -6.83 21.60
N ASP A 45 3.01 -5.83 22.43
CA ASP A 45 3.66 -6.01 23.73
C ASP A 45 2.79 -6.82 24.70
N TYR A 46 1.47 -6.59 24.71
CA TYR A 46 0.53 -7.39 25.47
C TYR A 46 0.55 -8.86 25.03
N ILE A 47 0.50 -9.14 23.72
CA ILE A 47 0.53 -10.49 23.16
C ILE A 47 1.83 -11.22 23.54
N VAL A 48 2.98 -10.54 23.46
CA VAL A 48 4.29 -11.11 23.84
C VAL A 48 4.32 -11.59 25.29
N GLN A 49 3.57 -10.95 26.19
CA GLN A 49 3.52 -11.33 27.61
C GLN A 49 2.60 -12.55 27.89
N GLN A 50 1.80 -12.98 26.91
CA GLN A 50 0.86 -14.06 27.12
C GLN A 50 1.55 -15.43 27.06
N ARG A 51 1.17 -16.33 27.99
CA ARG A 51 1.73 -17.70 28.06
C ARG A 51 1.53 -18.50 26.78
N TRP A 52 0.41 -18.31 26.08
CA TRP A 52 0.11 -18.98 24.82
C TRP A 52 0.97 -18.47 23.65
N SER A 53 1.52 -17.25 23.75
CA SER A 53 2.46 -16.69 22.77
C SER A 53 3.88 -17.17 23.05
N GLN A 54 4.35 -17.01 24.30
CA GLN A 54 5.70 -17.41 24.71
C GLN A 54 5.91 -18.93 24.72
N GLY A 55 4.86 -19.71 24.97
CA GLY A 55 4.93 -21.17 25.05
C GLY A 55 5.26 -21.89 23.75
N VAL A 56 5.34 -21.16 22.63
CA VAL A 56 5.71 -21.70 21.30
C VAL A 56 7.00 -21.08 20.80
N ASN A 57 6.98 -19.79 20.44
CA ASN A 57 8.15 -19.04 19.94
C ASN A 57 8.05 -17.51 20.14
N GLY A 58 6.91 -16.97 20.59
CA GLY A 58 6.69 -15.52 20.73
C GLY A 58 6.70 -14.74 19.42
N HIS A 59 6.68 -15.40 18.26
CA HIS A 59 6.68 -14.75 16.95
C HIS A 59 5.27 -14.26 16.62
N ILE A 60 5.16 -12.98 16.29
CA ILE A 60 3.91 -12.32 15.92
C ILE A 60 4.01 -11.85 14.48
N ALA A 61 2.89 -11.91 13.78
CA ALA A 61 2.74 -11.26 12.48
C ALA A 61 1.43 -10.47 12.45
N MET A 62 1.43 -9.36 11.72
CA MET A 62 0.20 -8.61 11.44
C MET A 62 -0.19 -8.81 9.98
N GLU A 63 -1.48 -8.99 9.75
CA GLU A 63 -2.03 -9.12 8.41
C GLU A 63 -3.31 -8.33 8.27
N GLY A 64 -3.49 -7.69 7.12
CA GLY A 64 -4.70 -6.91 6.88
C GLY A 64 -4.91 -6.50 5.44
N TRP A 65 -6.18 -6.25 5.14
CA TRP A 65 -6.64 -5.65 3.89
C TRP A 65 -7.01 -4.19 4.14
N SER A 66 -6.67 -3.30 3.21
CA SER A 66 -7.06 -1.89 3.25
C SER A 66 -6.67 -1.26 4.59
N HIS A 67 -7.64 -0.73 5.34
CA HIS A 67 -7.49 -0.22 6.70
C HIS A 67 -6.61 -1.10 7.60
N GLN A 68 -6.89 -2.41 7.67
CA GLN A 68 -6.12 -3.33 8.52
C GLN A 68 -4.65 -3.42 8.08
N GLY A 69 -4.40 -3.32 6.77
CA GLY A 69 -3.04 -3.28 6.21
C GLY A 69 -2.32 -1.98 6.52
N ILE A 70 -3.03 -0.84 6.52
CA ILE A 70 -2.48 0.46 6.93
C ILE A 70 -2.06 0.41 8.41
N VAL A 71 -2.91 -0.13 9.28
CA VAL A 71 -2.58 -0.33 10.70
C VAL A 71 -1.34 -1.23 10.88
N ALA A 72 -1.21 -2.29 10.08
CA ALA A 72 -0.01 -3.14 10.10
C ALA A 72 1.27 -2.39 9.69
N TYR A 73 1.19 -1.48 8.71
CA TYR A 73 2.31 -0.60 8.37
C TYR A 73 2.65 0.32 9.55
N LEU A 74 1.66 1.01 10.12
CA LEU A 74 1.84 1.98 11.20
C LEU A 74 2.44 1.37 12.47
N ALA A 75 2.01 0.16 12.83
CA ALA A 75 2.52 -0.53 14.01
C ALA A 75 4.00 -0.95 13.88
N ALA A 76 4.50 -1.21 12.66
CA ALA A 76 5.80 -1.82 12.45
C ALA A 76 7.02 -0.96 12.87
N PRO A 77 7.09 0.35 12.58
CA PRO A 77 8.15 1.24 13.04
C PRO A 77 8.33 1.31 14.56
N GLY A 78 9.40 0.69 15.08
CA GLY A 78 9.71 0.71 16.50
C GLY A 78 8.97 -0.36 17.33
N ALA A 79 8.19 -1.24 16.68
CA ALA A 79 7.62 -2.40 17.34
C ALA A 79 8.71 -3.31 17.94
N SER A 80 8.33 -4.04 18.97
CA SER A 80 9.14 -5.14 19.51
C SER A 80 9.60 -6.10 18.42
N VAL A 81 10.82 -6.64 18.56
CA VAL A 81 11.41 -7.63 17.63
C VAL A 81 10.60 -8.94 17.52
N SER A 82 9.63 -9.13 18.41
CA SER A 82 8.63 -10.18 18.32
C SER A 82 7.67 -10.00 17.14
N LEU A 83 7.46 -8.79 16.63
CA LEU A 83 6.80 -8.58 15.34
C LEU A 83 7.77 -8.96 14.22
N ARG A 84 7.60 -10.18 13.70
CA ARG A 84 8.51 -10.80 12.74
C ARG A 84 8.11 -10.57 11.29
N GLY A 85 6.85 -10.23 11.05
CA GLY A 85 6.40 -9.89 9.71
C GLY A 85 5.10 -9.09 9.65
N ILE A 86 4.93 -8.37 8.53
CA ILE A 86 3.67 -7.76 8.12
C ILE A 86 3.24 -8.31 6.75
N GLN A 87 1.94 -8.50 6.56
CA GLN A 87 1.36 -8.87 5.28
C GLN A 87 0.18 -7.95 4.96
N THR A 88 0.34 -7.10 3.96
CA THR A 88 -0.61 -6.01 3.67
C THR A 88 -1.20 -6.18 2.28
N HIS A 89 -2.51 -6.07 2.15
CA HIS A 89 -3.23 -6.13 0.88
C HIS A 89 -3.95 -4.80 0.63
N TYR A 90 -3.72 -4.19 -0.53
CA TYR A 90 -4.38 -2.95 -0.96
C TYR A 90 -4.27 -1.84 0.09
N ALA A 91 -3.05 -1.54 0.54
CA ALA A 91 -2.77 -0.65 1.66
C ALA A 91 -1.48 0.14 1.43
N THR A 92 -1.34 1.26 2.13
CA THR A 92 -0.17 2.14 2.04
C THR A 92 0.36 2.47 3.42
N GLY A 93 1.69 2.60 3.54
CA GLY A 93 2.36 3.24 4.67
C GLY A 93 2.54 4.75 4.47
N ASP A 94 2.09 5.30 3.35
CA ASP A 94 2.03 6.73 3.05
C ASP A 94 0.58 7.08 2.69
N LEU A 95 -0.21 7.33 3.73
CA LEU A 95 -1.63 7.71 3.60
C LEU A 95 -1.75 9.19 3.24
N LEU A 96 -0.77 10.02 3.59
CA LEU A 96 -0.73 11.42 3.21
C LEU A 96 -0.80 11.59 1.69
N ASN A 97 0.13 10.99 0.95
CA ASN A 97 0.27 11.21 -0.49
C ASN A 97 -0.63 10.32 -1.35
N TYR A 98 -1.09 9.18 -0.81
CA TYR A 98 -1.86 8.19 -1.59
C TYR A 98 -3.27 7.94 -1.06
N GLY A 99 -3.67 8.60 0.03
CA GLY A 99 -5.02 8.53 0.56
C GLY A 99 -5.66 9.90 0.80
N LEU A 100 -4.95 10.85 1.40
CA LEU A 100 -5.53 12.12 1.82
C LEU A 100 -5.28 13.25 0.81
N PHE A 101 -4.09 13.30 0.20
CA PHE A 101 -3.64 14.39 -0.67
C PHE A 101 -2.90 13.91 -1.92
N ASN A 102 -3.60 13.19 -2.80
CA ASN A 102 -3.01 12.72 -4.06
C ASN A 102 -2.47 13.89 -4.89
N GLY A 103 -1.14 13.97 -5.02
CA GLY A 103 -0.47 15.09 -5.69
C GLY A 103 -0.63 16.44 -4.97
N GLY A 104 -0.88 16.43 -3.67
CA GLY A 104 -1.14 17.63 -2.88
C GLY A 104 -2.55 18.19 -3.05
N VAL A 105 -3.52 17.38 -3.49
CA VAL A 105 -4.94 17.76 -3.62
C VAL A 105 -5.79 16.89 -2.72
N LEU A 106 -6.62 17.51 -1.88
CA LEU A 106 -7.48 16.79 -0.93
C LEU A 106 -8.36 15.76 -1.64
N HIS A 107 -8.34 14.53 -1.15
CA HIS A 107 -9.15 13.43 -1.65
C HIS A 107 -10.45 13.29 -0.85
N ASN A 108 -11.56 13.72 -1.45
CA ASN A 108 -12.86 13.79 -0.76
C ASN A 108 -13.50 12.44 -0.42
N GLU A 109 -13.06 11.32 -1.02
CA GLU A 109 -13.64 9.99 -0.71
C GLU A 109 -13.10 9.40 0.60
N ILE A 110 -11.91 9.80 1.03
CA ILE A 110 -11.31 9.30 2.26
C ILE A 110 -11.70 10.26 3.39
N PRO A 111 -12.29 9.76 4.49
CA PRO A 111 -12.61 10.60 5.64
C PRO A 111 -11.36 11.32 6.13
N PHE A 112 -11.47 12.65 6.21
CA PHE A 112 -10.40 13.46 6.79
C PHE A 112 -10.21 13.10 8.26
N PRO A 113 -8.96 13.08 8.79
CA PRO A 113 -8.74 12.76 10.18
C PRO A 113 -9.55 13.66 11.12
N VAL A 114 -10.32 13.04 12.02
CA VAL A 114 -11.31 13.74 12.87
C VAL A 114 -10.70 14.76 13.83
N ASP A 115 -9.42 14.61 14.13
CA ASP A 115 -8.66 15.46 15.04
C ASP A 115 -7.98 16.65 14.38
N ILE A 116 -7.88 16.63 13.06
CA ILE A 116 -7.36 17.76 12.31
C ILE A 116 -8.58 18.52 11.81
N PRO A 117 -8.74 19.80 12.19
CA PRO A 117 -9.83 20.60 11.65
C PRO A 117 -9.81 20.49 10.13
N PRO A 118 -10.92 20.06 9.50
CA PRO A 118 -10.93 19.96 8.06
C PRO A 118 -10.61 21.35 7.47
N PRO A 119 -10.03 21.40 6.25
CA PRO A 119 -9.93 22.63 5.48
C PRO A 119 -11.17 23.52 5.67
N PRO A 120 -11.03 24.82 5.99
CA PRO A 120 -12.10 25.74 5.67
C PRO A 120 -12.40 25.61 4.17
N SER A 121 -13.63 25.88 3.75
CA SER A 121 -14.06 25.67 2.35
C SER A 121 -13.21 26.41 1.31
N ALA A 122 -12.44 27.43 1.72
CA ALA A 122 -11.43 28.11 0.92
C ALA A 122 -10.25 28.54 1.81
N PRO A 123 -9.25 27.67 2.09
CA PRO A 123 -8.08 28.06 2.87
C PRO A 123 -7.20 29.02 2.06
N SER A 124 -6.49 29.93 2.72
CA SER A 124 -5.42 30.66 2.03
C SER A 124 -4.30 29.68 1.66
N TRP A 125 -3.51 29.99 0.63
CA TRP A 125 -2.35 29.15 0.28
C TRP A 125 -1.38 28.98 1.46
N THR A 126 -1.14 30.05 2.23
CA THR A 126 -0.28 30.03 3.42
C THR A 126 -0.82 29.09 4.48
N ASP A 127 -2.13 29.10 4.73
CA ASP A 127 -2.73 28.17 5.69
C ASP A 127 -2.59 26.74 5.17
N TYR A 128 -2.95 26.51 3.90
CA TYR A 128 -2.92 25.19 3.27
C TYR A 128 -1.56 24.52 3.40
N VAL A 129 -0.47 25.19 3.00
CA VAL A 129 0.89 24.63 3.08
C VAL A 129 1.47 24.60 4.50
N GLY A 130 0.88 25.36 5.43
CA GLY A 130 1.31 25.43 6.83
C GLY A 130 0.64 24.41 7.74
N TRP A 131 -0.22 23.53 7.21
CA TRP A 131 -0.94 22.57 8.04
C TRP A 131 -0.03 21.50 8.64
N PRO A 132 -0.24 21.11 9.90
CA PRO A 132 0.56 20.07 10.56
C PRO A 132 0.52 18.69 9.87
N ILE A 133 -0.50 18.45 9.04
CA ILE A 133 -0.70 17.16 8.38
C ILE A 133 0.43 16.80 7.41
N TRP A 134 1.13 17.80 6.84
CA TRP A 134 2.19 17.57 5.86
C TRP A 134 3.43 16.86 6.42
N ASP A 135 3.58 16.87 7.74
CA ASP A 135 4.66 16.18 8.46
C ASP A 135 4.20 14.84 9.06
N GLY A 136 3.01 14.32 8.69
CA GLY A 136 2.45 13.09 9.25
C GLY A 136 1.71 12.21 8.25
N TYR A 137 1.08 11.14 8.74
CA TYR A 137 0.35 10.14 7.94
C TYR A 137 1.20 9.40 6.89
N LEU A 138 2.52 9.36 7.08
CA LEU A 138 3.43 8.57 6.29
C LEU A 138 4.52 7.95 7.16
N ILE A 139 5.08 6.82 6.70
CA ILE A 139 6.27 6.19 7.28
C ILE A 139 7.48 6.77 6.58
N ASP A 140 8.25 7.62 7.24
CA ASP A 140 9.51 8.14 6.71
C ASP A 140 10.68 7.13 6.77
N ASP A 141 11.85 7.51 6.25
CA ASP A 141 13.04 6.64 6.24
C ASP A 141 13.57 6.37 7.66
N ASP A 142 13.44 7.32 8.59
CA ASP A 142 13.89 7.18 9.97
C ASP A 142 12.99 6.20 10.74
N GLN A 143 11.67 6.30 10.55
CA GLN A 143 10.67 5.36 11.06
C GLN A 143 10.83 3.98 10.41
N ALA A 144 11.07 3.90 9.10
CA ALA A 144 11.36 2.64 8.44
C ALA A 144 12.62 1.98 9.03
N ALA A 145 13.66 2.75 9.36
CA ALA A 145 14.90 2.25 9.95
C ALA A 145 14.71 1.58 11.32
N THR A 146 13.61 1.89 12.04
CA THR A 146 13.26 1.23 13.31
C THR A 146 12.33 0.02 13.12
N ALA A 147 11.87 -0.28 11.90
CA ALA A 147 11.08 -1.47 11.62
C ALA A 147 11.97 -2.71 11.43
N HIS A 148 11.53 -3.85 11.97
CA HIS A 148 12.28 -5.11 11.92
C HIS A 148 11.55 -6.27 11.21
N ALA A 149 10.29 -6.06 10.83
CA ALA A 149 9.43 -7.08 10.24
C ALA A 149 9.70 -7.31 8.75
N ALA A 150 9.66 -8.59 8.33
CA ALA A 150 9.64 -8.96 6.92
C ALA A 150 8.25 -8.71 6.30
N GLY A 151 8.19 -8.09 5.13
CA GLY A 151 6.93 -7.68 4.50
C GLY A 151 6.55 -8.48 3.26
N LEU A 152 5.27 -8.86 3.16
CA LEU A 152 4.62 -9.23 1.91
C LEU A 152 3.56 -8.17 1.58
N HIS A 153 3.79 -7.43 0.51
CA HIS A 153 2.93 -6.32 0.07
C HIS A 153 2.16 -6.74 -1.18
N VAL A 154 0.83 -6.67 -1.15
CA VAL A 154 -0.03 -7.07 -2.27
C VAL A 154 -0.85 -5.85 -2.67
N GLY A 155 -0.85 -5.50 -3.94
CA GLY A 155 -1.56 -4.33 -4.45
C GLY A 155 -2.01 -4.49 -5.90
N GLY A 156 -2.68 -3.46 -6.41
CA GLY A 156 -3.24 -3.46 -7.76
C GLY A 156 -2.84 -2.23 -8.57
N TRP A 157 -2.69 -2.39 -9.88
CA TRP A 157 -2.43 -1.26 -10.79
C TRP A 157 -3.56 -0.25 -10.88
N PHE A 158 -4.79 -0.67 -10.61
CA PHE A 158 -5.98 0.19 -10.61
C PHE A 158 -6.46 0.53 -9.19
N ASP A 159 -5.67 0.16 -8.18
CA ASP A 159 -5.96 0.46 -6.79
C ASP A 159 -5.46 1.86 -6.42
N VAL A 160 -6.19 2.57 -5.55
CA VAL A 160 -5.82 3.92 -5.10
C VAL A 160 -4.49 3.93 -4.33
N PHE A 161 -4.19 2.84 -3.62
CA PHE A 161 -2.94 2.70 -2.88
C PHE A 161 -1.84 2.02 -3.69
N GLY A 162 -2.01 1.79 -4.99
CA GLY A 162 -1.06 1.02 -5.81
C GLY A 162 0.36 1.57 -5.76
N GLN A 163 0.53 2.89 -5.94
CA GLN A 163 1.84 3.54 -5.82
C GLN A 163 2.33 3.56 -4.36
N GLY A 164 1.45 3.84 -3.39
CA GLY A 164 1.79 3.81 -1.97
C GLY A 164 2.24 2.42 -1.48
N THR A 165 1.69 1.34 -2.02
CA THR A 165 2.10 -0.04 -1.76
C THR A 165 3.55 -0.26 -2.24
N LEU A 166 3.86 0.18 -3.46
CA LEU A 166 5.21 0.07 -4.04
C LEU A 166 6.24 0.90 -3.27
N ASP A 167 5.87 2.12 -2.87
CA ASP A 167 6.75 3.01 -2.13
C ASP A 167 7.01 2.49 -0.72
N SER A 168 5.97 1.97 -0.04
CA SER A 168 6.10 1.38 1.30
C SER A 168 6.98 0.12 1.27
N PHE A 169 6.76 -0.75 0.29
CA PHE A 169 7.63 -1.89 0.01
C PHE A 169 9.08 -1.44 -0.18
N LEU A 170 9.32 -0.48 -1.09
CA LEU A 170 10.66 -0.04 -1.44
C LEU A 170 11.37 0.61 -0.24
N ARG A 171 10.65 1.42 0.54
CA ARG A 171 11.17 2.08 1.73
C ARG A 171 11.60 1.08 2.79
N LEU A 172 10.74 0.13 3.16
CA LEU A 172 11.10 -0.94 4.10
C LEU A 172 12.19 -1.87 3.55
N GLN A 173 12.23 -2.09 2.24
CA GLN A 173 13.24 -2.93 1.59
C GLN A 173 14.64 -2.31 1.67
N THR A 174 14.74 -0.98 1.63
CA THR A 174 16.00 -0.25 1.51
C THR A 174 16.43 0.45 2.81
N ALA A 175 15.53 1.21 3.44
CA ALA A 175 15.77 1.94 4.68
C ALA A 175 15.50 1.11 5.94
N GLY A 176 14.71 0.03 5.82
CA GLY A 176 14.31 -0.85 6.91
C GLY A 176 15.42 -1.21 7.90
N GLY A 177 15.06 -1.46 9.16
CA GLY A 177 15.97 -1.96 10.18
C GLY A 177 16.42 -3.41 9.94
N ALA A 178 17.24 -3.92 10.85
CA ALA A 178 17.68 -5.31 10.80
C ALA A 178 16.48 -6.26 10.88
N GLY A 179 16.35 -7.19 9.93
CA GLY A 179 15.19 -8.08 9.81
C GLY A 179 14.13 -7.61 8.80
N ALA A 180 14.01 -6.31 8.55
CA ALA A 180 13.17 -5.74 7.50
C ALA A 180 13.94 -5.53 6.19
N ARG A 181 15.12 -4.89 6.28
CA ARG A 181 15.94 -4.56 5.10
C ARG A 181 16.25 -5.79 4.26
N GLY A 182 15.98 -5.71 2.96
CA GLY A 182 16.20 -6.81 2.02
C GLY A 182 15.23 -7.99 2.15
N ARG A 183 14.26 -7.93 3.08
CA ARG A 183 13.31 -9.02 3.38
C ARG A 183 11.86 -8.68 3.04
N GLN A 184 11.63 -7.62 2.28
CA GLN A 184 10.33 -7.28 1.76
C GLN A 184 10.14 -7.89 0.37
N LYS A 185 8.89 -8.22 0.02
CA LYS A 185 8.50 -8.57 -1.35
C LYS A 185 7.15 -7.99 -1.71
N VAL A 186 6.95 -7.65 -2.98
CA VAL A 186 5.72 -7.07 -3.48
C VAL A 186 5.11 -7.87 -4.63
N VAL A 187 3.78 -7.99 -4.63
CA VAL A 187 2.97 -8.57 -5.71
C VAL A 187 1.98 -7.52 -6.20
N ILE A 188 2.09 -7.07 -7.46
CA ILE A 188 1.15 -6.12 -8.07
C ILE A 188 0.39 -6.78 -9.23
N GLY A 189 -0.92 -6.97 -9.07
CA GLY A 189 -1.80 -7.47 -10.13
C GLY A 189 -2.52 -6.35 -10.90
N PRO A 190 -3.24 -6.69 -11.99
CA PRO A 190 -4.10 -5.75 -12.69
C PRO A 190 -5.44 -5.64 -11.96
N TRP A 191 -5.38 -5.33 -10.66
CA TRP A 191 -6.50 -5.33 -9.74
C TRP A 191 -6.87 -3.89 -9.36
N PHE A 192 -8.13 -3.69 -8.96
CA PHE A 192 -8.58 -2.50 -8.24
C PHE A 192 -8.50 -2.78 -6.73
N HIS A 193 -9.25 -2.06 -5.89
CA HIS A 193 -9.36 -2.30 -4.43
C HIS A 193 -10.09 -3.62 -4.07
N ALA A 194 -9.93 -4.66 -4.88
CA ALA A 194 -10.35 -6.04 -4.67
C ALA A 194 -9.69 -6.96 -5.70
N ASP A 195 -9.65 -8.25 -5.40
CA ASP A 195 -9.17 -9.28 -6.33
C ASP A 195 -10.18 -9.50 -7.47
N GLY A 196 -9.66 -9.68 -8.70
CA GLY A 196 -10.49 -10.03 -9.84
C GLY A 196 -9.70 -10.21 -11.12
N ASN A 197 -10.35 -10.75 -12.14
CA ASN A 197 -9.80 -10.80 -13.50
C ASN A 197 -10.41 -9.73 -14.43
N THR A 198 -11.36 -8.94 -13.94
CA THR A 198 -12.02 -7.89 -14.72
C THR A 198 -11.99 -6.59 -13.95
N VAL A 199 -11.60 -5.51 -14.62
CA VAL A 199 -11.58 -4.14 -14.09
C VAL A 199 -12.23 -3.24 -15.14
N GLY A 200 -13.39 -2.68 -14.80
CA GLY A 200 -14.23 -1.96 -15.77
C GLY A 200 -14.53 -2.85 -16.99
N GLN A 201 -14.20 -2.36 -18.18
CA GLN A 201 -14.42 -3.07 -19.45
C GLN A 201 -13.29 -4.03 -19.85
N LEU A 202 -12.22 -4.12 -19.05
CA LEU A 202 -11.04 -4.92 -19.37
C LEU A 202 -11.04 -6.23 -18.58
N THR A 203 -10.81 -7.35 -19.29
CA THR A 203 -10.52 -8.65 -18.65
C THR A 203 -9.07 -9.03 -18.90
N PHE A 204 -8.36 -9.34 -17.82
CA PHE A 204 -6.96 -9.73 -17.83
C PHE A 204 -6.83 -11.26 -17.74
N PRO A 205 -6.15 -11.92 -18.69
CA PRO A 205 -5.96 -13.36 -18.66
C PRO A 205 -4.96 -13.75 -17.56
N SER A 206 -5.22 -14.87 -16.87
CA SER A 206 -4.31 -15.44 -15.85
C SER A 206 -3.84 -14.40 -14.83
N SER A 207 -4.78 -13.60 -14.32
CA SER A 207 -4.48 -12.48 -13.42
C SER A 207 -4.96 -12.73 -11.99
N THR A 208 -5.37 -13.94 -11.64
CA THR A 208 -5.83 -14.23 -10.27
C THR A 208 -4.66 -14.30 -9.29
N GLY A 209 -4.92 -14.24 -7.98
CA GLY A 209 -3.89 -14.46 -6.96
C GLY A 209 -3.16 -15.81 -7.12
N GLY A 210 -3.85 -16.84 -7.61
CA GLY A 210 -3.22 -18.13 -7.93
C GLY A 210 -2.15 -18.01 -9.03
N ASP A 211 -2.47 -17.31 -10.12
CA ASP A 211 -1.53 -17.04 -11.23
C ASP A 211 -0.36 -16.15 -10.79
N ALA A 212 -0.62 -15.27 -9.83
CA ALA A 212 0.38 -14.43 -9.17
C ALA A 212 1.34 -15.23 -8.29
N LEU A 213 1.21 -16.55 -8.16
CA LEU A 213 1.95 -17.38 -7.19
C LEU A 213 1.77 -16.89 -5.75
N LEU A 214 0.68 -16.17 -5.47
CA LEU A 214 0.44 -15.59 -4.16
C LEU A 214 0.44 -16.65 -3.03
N PRO A 215 -0.12 -17.87 -3.21
CA PRO A 215 0.01 -18.94 -2.21
C PRO A 215 1.46 -19.35 -1.90
N ALA A 216 2.37 -19.28 -2.87
CA ALA A 216 3.79 -19.59 -2.66
C ALA A 216 4.49 -18.48 -1.86
N TYR A 217 4.20 -17.21 -2.16
CA TYR A 217 4.67 -16.07 -1.38
C TYR A 217 4.18 -16.13 0.07
N HIS A 218 2.89 -16.38 0.29
CA HIS A 218 2.32 -16.55 1.63
C HIS A 218 2.98 -17.68 2.40
N SER A 219 3.09 -18.87 1.79
CA SER A 219 3.68 -20.03 2.46
C SER A 219 5.15 -19.81 2.82
N ALA A 220 5.93 -19.22 1.91
CA ALA A 220 7.33 -18.90 2.14
C ALA A 220 7.50 -17.84 3.25
N TRP A 221 6.69 -16.79 3.22
CA TRP A 221 6.69 -15.74 4.25
C TRP A 221 6.34 -16.29 5.63
N GLN A 222 5.28 -17.12 5.74
CA GLN A 222 4.90 -17.74 7.01
C GLN A 222 5.98 -18.65 7.58
N LYS A 223 6.64 -19.46 6.75
CA LYS A 223 7.78 -20.30 7.18
C LYS A 223 8.93 -19.43 7.69
N GLY A 224 9.23 -18.32 7.01
CA GLY A 224 10.25 -17.37 7.46
C GLY A 224 9.88 -16.75 8.81
N VAL A 225 8.68 -16.20 8.91
CA VAL A 225 8.18 -15.47 10.08
C VAL A 225 8.04 -16.36 11.31
N PHE A 226 7.34 -17.49 11.19
CA PHE A 226 6.99 -18.32 12.34
C PHE A 226 7.98 -19.45 12.61
N GLN A 227 8.69 -19.94 11.60
CA GLN A 227 9.61 -21.09 11.72
C GLN A 227 11.08 -20.70 11.55
N ASN A 228 11.37 -19.43 11.28
CA ASN A 228 12.70 -18.93 10.95
C ASN A 228 13.36 -19.65 9.76
N ASN A 229 12.55 -20.22 8.87
CA ASN A 229 13.01 -20.89 7.65
C ASN A 229 12.76 -19.99 6.45
N TRP A 230 13.79 -19.26 6.06
CA TRP A 230 13.74 -18.26 4.98
C TRP A 230 14.09 -18.82 3.61
N THR A 231 14.41 -20.12 3.49
CA THR A 231 14.91 -20.72 2.23
C THR A 231 14.02 -20.45 1.03
N ASP A 232 12.71 -20.72 1.17
CA ASP A 232 11.74 -20.52 0.08
C ASP A 232 11.50 -19.02 -0.17
N TRP A 233 11.58 -18.18 0.88
CA TRP A 233 11.40 -16.74 0.77
C TRP A 233 12.57 -16.11 0.02
N ASP A 234 13.79 -16.44 0.38
CA ASP A 234 15.00 -15.90 -0.23
C ASP A 234 15.13 -16.31 -1.71
N ALA A 235 14.50 -17.42 -2.11
CA ALA A 235 14.44 -17.88 -3.51
C ALA A 235 13.39 -17.15 -4.38
N LEU A 236 12.41 -16.46 -3.79
CA LEU A 236 11.39 -15.72 -4.53
C LEU A 236 11.90 -14.33 -4.97
N PRO A 237 11.47 -13.81 -6.12
CA PRO A 237 11.87 -12.48 -6.57
C PRO A 237 11.27 -11.38 -5.67
N ALA A 238 11.97 -10.25 -5.57
CA ALA A 238 11.56 -9.12 -4.73
C ALA A 238 10.25 -8.48 -5.20
N ALA A 239 10.04 -8.39 -6.51
CA ALA A 239 8.81 -7.87 -7.09
C ALA A 239 8.24 -8.85 -8.13
N ARG A 240 6.94 -9.12 -8.03
CA ARG A 240 6.18 -9.86 -9.02
C ARG A 240 5.00 -9.03 -9.49
N VAL A 241 5.02 -8.60 -10.74
CA VAL A 241 4.03 -7.65 -11.26
C VAL A 241 3.38 -8.15 -12.54
N TYR A 242 2.11 -7.83 -12.73
CA TYR A 242 1.41 -8.13 -13.96
C TYR A 242 1.68 -7.05 -15.00
N LEU A 243 2.50 -7.35 -16.01
CA LEU A 243 2.68 -6.44 -17.13
C LEU A 243 1.40 -6.44 -17.97
N MET A 244 0.77 -5.29 -18.13
CA MET A 244 -0.38 -5.10 -19.03
C MET A 244 0.12 -4.72 -20.42
N GLY A 245 -0.34 -5.45 -21.43
CA GLY A 245 -0.04 -5.15 -22.82
C GLY A 245 -1.25 -5.42 -23.72
N PRO A 246 -1.11 -5.30 -25.05
CA PRO A 246 -2.10 -5.89 -25.96
C PRO A 246 -2.28 -7.37 -25.59
N SER A 247 -3.42 -8.00 -25.88
CA SER A 247 -3.84 -9.30 -25.29
C SER A 247 -2.79 -10.43 -25.24
N ARG A 248 -1.78 -10.42 -26.13
CA ARG A 248 -0.65 -11.38 -26.15
C ARG A 248 0.58 -10.96 -25.33
N GLY A 249 0.70 -9.69 -24.96
CA GLY A 249 1.79 -9.11 -24.18
C GLY A 249 1.51 -9.04 -22.67
N SER A 250 0.27 -9.28 -22.24
CA SER A 250 -0.09 -9.32 -20.82
C SER A 250 0.45 -10.57 -20.14
N ALA A 251 1.28 -10.41 -19.11
CA ALA A 251 1.90 -11.53 -18.40
C ALA A 251 2.48 -11.11 -17.04
N TRP A 252 2.54 -12.05 -16.10
CA TRP A 252 3.34 -11.88 -14.88
C TRP A 252 4.83 -11.79 -15.18
N ARG A 253 5.49 -10.82 -14.55
CA ARG A 253 6.94 -10.57 -14.62
C ARG A 253 7.52 -10.58 -13.21
N ASN A 254 8.77 -11.03 -13.12
CA ASN A 254 9.54 -11.07 -11.88
C ASN A 254 10.71 -10.10 -12.01
N TYR A 255 11.02 -9.40 -10.93
CA TYR A 255 12.16 -8.49 -10.82
C TYR A 255 12.82 -8.64 -9.45
N ASP A 256 14.14 -8.58 -9.42
CA ASP A 256 14.93 -8.62 -8.17
C ASP A 256 15.03 -7.24 -7.50
N THR A 257 14.78 -6.18 -8.27
CA THR A 257 14.76 -4.80 -7.79
C THR A 257 13.54 -4.06 -8.33
N TRP A 258 13.09 -3.05 -7.60
CA TRP A 258 12.06 -2.13 -8.06
C TRP A 258 12.56 -0.68 -7.93
N PRO A 259 12.29 0.19 -8.92
CA PRO A 259 11.79 -0.15 -10.25
C PRO A 259 12.77 -1.09 -11.00
N PRO A 260 12.30 -1.85 -12.01
CA PRO A 260 13.19 -2.66 -12.82
C PRO A 260 14.17 -1.76 -13.60
N PRO A 261 15.40 -2.23 -13.89
CA PRO A 261 16.35 -1.46 -14.69
C PRO A 261 15.73 -1.03 -16.02
N ALA A 262 15.68 0.27 -16.24
CA ALA A 262 15.07 0.87 -17.42
C ALA A 262 15.88 2.08 -17.89
N ARG A 263 15.64 2.48 -19.14
CA ARG A 263 16.14 3.73 -19.69
C ARG A 263 14.96 4.66 -19.89
N GLU A 264 15.02 5.85 -19.33
CA GLU A 264 14.04 6.89 -19.60
C GLU A 264 14.05 7.26 -21.09
N VAL A 265 12.87 7.24 -21.71
CA VAL A 265 12.67 7.67 -23.10
C VAL A 265 11.68 8.82 -23.07
N PRO A 266 12.12 10.07 -23.28
CA PRO A 266 11.23 11.21 -23.25
C PRO A 266 10.32 11.20 -24.49
N PHE A 267 9.07 11.56 -24.30
CA PHE A 267 8.13 11.89 -25.37
C PHE A 267 7.72 13.35 -25.23
N TYR A 268 7.78 14.10 -26.33
CA TYR A 268 7.46 15.53 -26.39
C TYR A 268 6.14 15.75 -27.12
N PHE A 269 5.37 16.74 -26.66
CA PHE A 269 4.20 17.22 -27.38
C PHE A 269 4.59 17.78 -28.75
N LYS A 270 3.78 17.46 -29.76
CA LYS A 270 3.89 17.96 -31.14
C LYS A 270 2.58 18.65 -31.54
N SER A 271 2.63 19.42 -32.62
CA SER A 271 1.44 20.03 -33.22
C SER A 271 0.36 18.99 -33.51
N GLY A 272 -0.90 19.35 -33.30
CA GLY A 272 -2.04 18.45 -33.55
C GLY A 272 -2.29 17.41 -32.45
N GLY A 273 -1.71 17.57 -31.25
CA GLY A 273 -1.97 16.70 -30.10
C GLY A 273 -1.20 15.38 -30.11
N ALA A 274 -0.13 15.27 -30.91
CA ALA A 274 0.69 14.07 -30.98
C ALA A 274 1.83 14.08 -29.94
N LEU A 275 2.38 12.89 -29.66
CA LEU A 275 3.58 12.68 -28.85
C LEU A 275 4.69 12.04 -29.71
N SER A 276 5.94 12.46 -29.53
CA SER A 276 7.08 11.88 -30.26
C SER A 276 8.36 11.92 -29.45
N GLY A 277 9.22 10.91 -29.62
CA GLY A 277 10.58 10.89 -29.07
C GLY A 277 11.58 11.79 -29.81
N ASP A 278 11.16 12.45 -30.90
CA ASP A 278 11.99 13.43 -31.59
C ASP A 278 12.17 14.71 -30.75
N HIS A 279 13.43 14.99 -30.41
CA HIS A 279 13.86 16.08 -29.54
C HIS A 279 13.88 17.45 -30.23
N GLN A 280 13.60 17.54 -31.54
CA GLN A 280 13.52 18.85 -32.20
C GLN A 280 12.39 19.68 -31.59
N ARG A 281 12.81 20.68 -30.81
CA ARG A 281 11.93 21.67 -30.18
C ARG A 281 11.50 22.68 -31.24
N VAL A 282 10.34 22.44 -31.82
CA VAL A 282 9.57 23.49 -32.50
C VAL A 282 8.77 24.24 -31.44
N GLY A 283 8.78 25.58 -31.48
CA GLY A 283 7.93 26.37 -30.60
C GLY A 283 6.45 26.03 -30.84
N GLY A 284 5.66 26.01 -29.78
CA GLY A 284 4.24 25.67 -29.86
C GLY A 284 3.52 25.90 -28.55
N GLN A 285 2.23 26.22 -28.63
CA GLN A 285 1.36 26.42 -27.49
C GLN A 285 0.01 25.77 -27.80
N LEU A 286 -0.54 25.08 -26.81
CA LEU A 286 -1.95 24.69 -26.77
C LEU A 286 -2.56 25.38 -25.56
N THR A 287 -3.72 26.00 -25.72
CA THR A 287 -4.43 26.69 -24.65
C THR A 287 -5.78 26.03 -24.44
N PHE A 288 -6.17 25.88 -23.19
CA PHE A 288 -7.51 25.45 -22.78
C PHE A 288 -8.00 26.37 -21.65
N THR A 289 -9.32 26.43 -21.46
CA THR A 289 -9.95 27.13 -20.34
C THR A 289 -10.23 26.11 -19.23
N SER A 290 -9.86 26.45 -17.99
CA SER A 290 -10.24 25.70 -16.79
C SER A 290 -11.20 26.56 -15.98
N ASP A 291 -12.47 26.17 -15.95
CA ASP A 291 -13.51 26.88 -15.19
C ASP A 291 -13.78 26.15 -13.86
N PRO A 292 -13.47 26.74 -12.70
CA PRO A 292 -13.77 26.13 -11.40
C PRO A 292 -15.27 25.94 -11.13
N GLU A 293 -16.15 26.68 -11.82
CA GLU A 293 -17.61 26.52 -11.71
C GLU A 293 -18.14 25.36 -12.58
N ASP A 294 -17.33 24.84 -13.51
CA ASP A 294 -17.62 23.68 -14.37
C ASP A 294 -16.40 22.72 -14.41
N PRO A 295 -16.09 22.06 -13.28
CA PRO A 295 -14.93 21.19 -13.20
C PRO A 295 -15.12 19.92 -14.04
N CYS A 296 -14.03 19.44 -14.67
CA CYS A 296 -14.06 18.17 -15.39
C CYS A 296 -14.38 17.02 -14.40
N PRO A 297 -15.44 16.22 -14.64
CA PRO A 297 -15.80 15.14 -13.73
C PRO A 297 -14.73 14.05 -13.76
N THR A 298 -14.34 13.56 -12.58
CA THR A 298 -13.52 12.35 -12.49
C THR A 298 -14.36 11.14 -12.89
N LEU A 299 -13.81 10.27 -13.73
CA LEU A 299 -14.42 8.99 -14.11
C LEU A 299 -13.85 7.81 -13.31
N GLY A 300 -13.17 8.10 -12.18
CA GLY A 300 -12.52 7.09 -11.34
C GLY A 300 -11.03 6.89 -11.67
N GLY A 301 -10.60 5.64 -11.80
CA GLY A 301 -9.18 5.23 -11.87
C GLY A 301 -8.53 4.99 -10.51
N THR A 302 -7.20 5.10 -10.45
CA THR A 302 -6.38 5.00 -9.22
C THR A 302 -6.59 6.16 -8.24
N ASN A 303 -7.66 6.93 -8.41
CA ASN A 303 -7.97 8.09 -7.61
C ASN A 303 -9.17 7.85 -6.70
N ASN A 304 -9.88 6.72 -6.80
CA ASN A 304 -11.08 6.44 -6.00
C ASN A 304 -11.08 4.98 -5.53
N LEU A 305 -11.58 4.72 -4.32
CA LEU A 305 -11.67 3.37 -3.74
C LEU A 305 -12.66 2.48 -4.50
N THR A 306 -13.66 3.10 -5.13
CA THR A 306 -14.80 2.40 -5.76
C THR A 306 -14.90 2.61 -7.27
N SER A 307 -13.87 3.18 -7.90
CA SER A 307 -13.84 3.57 -9.32
C SER A 307 -14.20 2.48 -10.33
N CYS A 308 -14.17 1.21 -9.92
CA CYS A 308 -14.36 0.05 -10.80
C CYS A 308 -15.55 -0.85 -10.40
N THR A 309 -16.37 -0.43 -9.42
CA THR A 309 -17.47 -1.27 -8.88
C THR A 309 -18.82 -1.06 -9.57
N THR A 310 -18.97 0.00 -10.38
CA THR A 310 -20.19 0.28 -11.13
C THR A 310 -19.98 0.07 -12.62
N GLY A 311 -20.52 -1.02 -13.15
CA GLY A 311 -20.75 -1.17 -14.58
C GLY A 311 -21.89 -0.25 -14.99
N GLY A 312 -21.55 0.92 -15.53
CA GLY A 312 -22.45 1.69 -16.41
C GLY A 312 -22.36 1.16 -17.83
#